data_AF-A0A9D6QNH7-F1
#
_entry.id   AF-A0A9D6QNH7-F1
#
_cell.length_a   1.000
_cell.length_b   1.000
_cell.length_c   1.000
_cell.angle_alpha   90.00
_cell.angle_beta   90.00
_cell.angle_gamma   90.00
#
_symmetry.space_group_name_H-M   'P 1'
#
loop_
_entity.id
_entity.type
_entity.pdbx_description
1 polymer ?
#
loop_
_entity_poly.entity_id
_entity_poly.type
_entity_poly.pdbx_seq_one_letter_code
_entity_poly.pdbx_strand_id
1 'polypeptide(L)'
;MYTAGRTILFPSLNSYFQREYSRCQNSKADYISFPTDTRRTSVKKYDRRDFLKLAGIGGVVFASGLHRLAGAADKATGANTAYDDFYFVQLSDTHWGFEGAPNPDAKVTLKKAIAAVNSLAEPPDFIVFTGDLTHTTDDPKLRRKRMAEFRDIVAELKVKNVRFMPGEHDASLDKGEAYQEFFGKTHYSFDHKGVHFIVLDNVSDPAANIGEAQLQWLGADLKQLSADANIVVFTHRPLFDLYPQWDWATRDGAKAVELLLPHPHVTVFYGHIHQEHHHMTGHIPHHAAKSLIFPLPAPGSQPKRAPLPWDAAHPYSGLGFREVEAEIKTTEYVITELPVQKG
;
A
#
# COMPACT_ATOMS: atom_id res chain seq x y z
N MET A 1 8.06 22.02 65.24
CA MET A 1 6.61 22.26 65.32
C MET A 1 6.21 23.15 64.15
N TYR A 2 5.23 22.70 63.34
CA TYR A 2 4.27 23.41 62.46
C TYR A 2 4.50 24.92 62.18
N THR A 3 4.28 25.52 60.99
CA THR A 3 3.36 25.29 59.86
C THR A 3 3.71 26.35 58.78
N ALA A 4 3.77 26.02 57.49
CA ALA A 4 2.76 26.27 56.44
C ALA A 4 2.54 27.74 55.97
N GLY A 5 2.88 27.98 54.69
CA GLY A 5 1.98 28.49 53.64
C GLY A 5 1.54 29.96 53.63
N ARG A 6 1.87 30.69 52.56
CA ARG A 6 1.04 31.78 52.02
C ARG A 6 1.34 32.09 50.55
N THR A 7 0.37 31.76 49.69
CA THR A 7 0.07 32.43 48.42
C THR A 7 -0.45 33.84 48.71
N ILE A 8 -0.25 34.82 47.81
CA ILE A 8 -1.27 35.85 47.42
C ILE A 8 -0.74 36.86 46.35
N LEU A 9 -1.51 36.92 45.25
CA LEU A 9 -1.98 38.03 44.38
C LEU A 9 -1.08 38.92 43.49
N PHE A 10 -1.65 39.09 42.28
CA PHE A 10 -1.35 39.94 41.12
C PHE A 10 -1.36 41.46 41.39
N PRO A 11 -0.87 42.23 40.40
CA PRO A 11 -1.78 43.18 39.77
C PRO A 11 -1.83 43.10 38.23
N SER A 12 -3.00 43.54 37.78
CA SER A 12 -3.50 43.93 36.46
C SER A 12 -2.66 45.07 35.80
N LEU A 13 -2.85 45.59 34.59
CA LEU A 13 -3.95 45.61 33.61
C LEU A 13 -3.33 46.13 32.28
N ASN A 14 -3.76 45.52 31.19
CA ASN A 14 -4.05 46.10 29.88
C ASN A 14 -3.90 47.64 29.74
N SER A 15 -3.02 48.13 28.86
CA SER A 15 -3.30 49.30 27.99
C SER A 15 -2.19 49.51 26.96
N TYR A 16 -2.59 50.04 25.79
CA TYR A 16 -1.77 50.50 24.67
C TYR A 16 -1.33 49.48 23.61
N PHE A 17 -2.34 48.96 22.91
CA PHE A 17 -2.31 48.96 21.45
C PHE A 17 -2.06 50.39 20.92
N GLN A 18 -1.39 50.48 19.77
CA GLN A 18 -1.18 51.68 18.93
C GLN A 18 -0.09 52.68 19.38
N ARG A 19 1.08 52.57 18.73
CA ARG A 19 1.61 53.66 17.88
C ARG A 19 2.82 53.21 17.02
N GLU A 20 2.63 53.31 15.70
CA GLU A 20 3.60 53.68 14.64
C GLU A 20 4.85 52.79 14.46
N TYR A 21 4.97 51.93 13.44
CA TYR A 21 5.03 52.17 11.99
C TYR A 21 5.88 53.39 11.57
N SER A 22 7.08 53.08 11.06
CA SER A 22 7.90 53.88 10.12
C SER A 22 8.95 54.85 10.68
N ARG A 23 10.22 54.44 10.61
CA ARG A 23 11.36 55.14 9.94
C ARG A 23 12.66 54.40 10.28
N CYS A 24 13.18 53.57 9.38
CA CYS A 24 14.17 53.90 8.34
C CYS A 24 15.56 54.32 8.88
N GLN A 25 16.50 53.37 8.73
CA GLN A 25 17.87 53.52 8.21
C GLN A 25 19.06 53.97 9.08
N ASN A 26 20.15 53.21 8.85
CA ASN A 26 21.58 53.43 9.09
C ASN A 26 22.11 53.03 10.49
N SER A 27 23.18 52.25 10.66
CA SER A 27 24.18 51.68 9.76
C SER A 27 25.01 50.57 10.45
N LYS A 28 25.28 49.49 9.71
CA LYS A 28 26.45 48.58 9.68
C LYS A 28 27.24 48.23 10.97
N ALA A 29 27.33 46.92 11.24
CA ALA A 29 28.54 46.25 11.71
C ALA A 29 28.58 44.80 11.20
N ASP A 30 29.78 44.35 10.83
CA ASP A 30 30.11 43.22 9.96
C ASP A 30 29.87 41.83 10.58
N TYR A 31 29.37 40.88 9.78
CA TYR A 31 29.36 39.44 10.10
C TYR A 31 30.26 38.67 9.14
N ILE A 32 31.19 37.92 9.73
CA ILE A 32 32.00 36.89 9.08
C ILE A 32 31.08 35.70 8.74
N SER A 33 30.95 35.37 7.46
CA SER A 33 30.17 34.21 7.00
C SER A 33 30.99 32.92 7.09
N PHE A 34 30.50 31.92 7.82
CA PHE A 34 30.86 30.53 7.59
C PHE A 34 29.91 29.95 6.52
N PRO A 35 30.40 29.18 5.54
CA PRO A 35 29.53 28.56 4.55
C PRO A 35 28.69 27.47 5.22
N THR A 36 27.39 27.72 5.39
CA THR A 36 26.41 26.65 5.61
C THR A 36 26.22 25.93 4.28
N ASP A 37 26.96 24.84 4.07
CA ASP A 37 26.60 23.82 3.07
C ASP A 37 25.33 23.12 3.55
N THR A 38 24.19 23.80 3.43
CA THR A 38 22.88 23.17 3.45
C THR A 38 22.65 22.57 2.06
N ARG A 39 23.34 21.46 1.77
CA ARG A 39 22.85 20.48 0.80
C ARG A 39 21.53 19.93 1.34
N ARG A 40 20.46 20.68 1.08
CA ARG A 40 19.07 20.27 1.14
C ARG A 40 18.92 19.20 0.08
N THR A 41 19.19 17.95 0.43
CA THR A 41 18.82 16.80 -0.39
C THR A 41 17.31 16.83 -0.51
N SER A 42 16.84 17.30 -1.67
CA SER A 42 15.43 17.33 -2.01
C SER A 42 14.90 15.91 -1.97
N VAL A 43 14.03 15.60 -1.01
CA VAL A 43 13.03 14.56 -1.17
C VAL A 43 12.30 14.91 -2.47
N LYS A 44 12.46 14.12 -3.53
CA LYS A 44 11.63 14.24 -4.73
C LYS A 44 10.22 13.81 -4.34
N LYS A 45 9.45 14.76 -3.82
CA LYS A 45 8.02 14.63 -3.63
C LYS A 45 7.42 14.41 -5.03
N TYR A 46 6.78 13.26 -5.26
CA TYR A 46 6.08 13.00 -6.51
C TYR A 46 5.15 14.18 -6.84
N ASP A 47 5.16 14.67 -8.08
CA ASP A 47 4.39 15.87 -8.44
C ASP A 47 2.88 15.58 -8.29
N ARG A 48 2.19 16.40 -7.48
CA ARG A 48 0.73 16.35 -7.32
C ARG A 48 -0.03 16.37 -8.66
N ARG A 49 0.57 16.92 -9.72
CA ARG A 49 0.00 16.94 -11.07
C ARG A 49 -0.02 15.57 -11.75
N ASP A 50 0.92 14.69 -11.44
CA ASP A 50 0.95 13.34 -11.98
C ASP A 50 -0.09 12.43 -11.31
N PHE A 51 -0.35 12.68 -10.03
CA PHE A 51 -1.41 12.02 -9.27
C PHE A 51 -2.82 12.43 -9.72
N LEU A 52 -3.04 13.69 -10.09
CA LEU A 52 -4.33 14.16 -10.64
C LEU A 52 -4.71 13.48 -11.96
N LYS A 53 -3.74 12.95 -12.73
CA LYS A 53 -4.02 12.15 -13.94
C LYS A 53 -4.51 10.74 -13.61
N LEU A 54 -4.12 10.20 -12.45
CA LEU A 54 -4.54 8.88 -11.98
C LEU A 54 -5.93 8.89 -11.37
N ALA A 55 -6.36 10.00 -10.74
CA ALA A 55 -7.53 10.12 -9.88
C ALA A 55 -8.91 9.66 -10.45
N GLY A 56 -9.01 9.19 -11.70
CA GLY A 56 -10.25 8.71 -12.31
C GLY A 56 -10.35 7.20 -12.58
N ILE A 57 -9.32 6.39 -12.30
CA ILE A 57 -9.31 4.94 -12.61
C ILE A 57 -8.69 4.19 -11.41
N GLY A 58 -8.99 2.91 -11.17
CA GLY A 58 -8.65 2.20 -9.91
C GLY A 58 -7.18 1.80 -9.69
N GLY A 59 -6.73 1.68 -8.43
CA GLY A 59 -5.44 1.06 -8.04
C GLY A 59 -4.90 1.49 -6.66
N VAL A 60 -3.69 1.07 -6.29
CA VAL A 60 -2.93 1.51 -5.11
C VAL A 60 -1.48 1.76 -5.55
N VAL A 61 -0.89 2.88 -5.17
CA VAL A 61 0.53 3.18 -5.36
C VAL A 61 1.21 3.01 -4.01
N PHE A 62 2.20 2.12 -3.92
CA PHE A 62 3.04 2.01 -2.72
C PHE A 62 4.44 2.49 -3.05
N ALA A 63 4.93 3.46 -2.31
CA ALA A 63 6.31 3.94 -2.39
C ALA A 63 7.09 3.51 -1.15
N SER A 64 8.22 2.83 -1.34
CA SER A 64 9.15 2.53 -0.25
C SER A 64 10.06 3.73 -0.03
N GLY A 65 9.86 4.47 1.06
CA GLY A 65 10.75 5.56 1.49
C GLY A 65 11.92 5.06 2.35
N LEU A 66 12.57 3.96 1.99
CA LEU A 66 13.56 3.29 2.85
C LEU A 66 14.98 3.85 2.66
N HIS A 67 15.18 5.15 2.86
CA HIS A 67 16.52 5.67 3.11
C HIS A 67 16.89 5.45 4.59
N ARG A 68 17.80 4.51 4.90
CA ARG A 68 18.50 4.56 6.20
C ARG A 68 19.19 5.92 6.28
N LEU A 69 18.92 6.69 7.34
CA LEU A 69 19.76 7.80 7.75
C LEU A 69 21.18 7.25 7.92
N ALA A 70 22.02 7.40 6.89
CA ALA A 70 23.45 7.13 6.96
C ALA A 70 24.09 8.17 7.89
N GLY A 71 23.91 7.95 9.20
CA GLY A 71 24.36 8.81 10.27
C GLY A 71 24.78 7.96 11.47
N ALA A 72 26.07 7.60 11.47
CA ALA A 72 26.88 7.25 12.64
C ALA A 72 26.94 5.81 13.21
N ALA A 73 26.28 4.78 12.66
CA ALA A 73 26.42 3.41 13.20
C ALA A 73 27.03 2.34 12.25
N ASP A 74 27.06 2.56 10.93
CA ASP A 74 27.39 1.49 9.95
C ASP A 74 28.89 1.28 9.67
N LYS A 75 29.80 1.94 10.40
CA LYS A 75 31.24 1.66 10.26
C LYS A 75 31.71 0.43 11.04
N ALA A 76 30.86 -0.19 11.87
CA ALA A 76 31.30 -1.25 12.77
C ALA A 76 31.09 -2.69 12.24
N THR A 77 30.20 -2.91 11.26
CA THR A 77 29.81 -4.29 10.85
C THR A 77 30.00 -4.62 9.37
N GLY A 78 30.35 -3.66 8.51
CA GLY A 78 30.63 -3.93 7.08
C GLY A 78 29.45 -4.47 6.27
N ALA A 79 28.24 -4.53 6.84
CA ALA A 79 27.02 -4.92 6.13
C ALA A 79 26.44 -3.70 5.40
N ASN A 80 26.72 -3.61 4.11
CA ASN A 80 26.24 -2.54 3.23
C ASN A 80 24.80 -2.86 2.80
N THR A 81 23.79 -2.54 3.61
CA THR A 81 22.37 -2.63 3.21
C THR A 81 21.80 -1.23 3.02
N ALA A 82 22.24 -0.55 1.96
CA ALA A 82 21.55 0.62 1.44
C ALA A 82 20.35 0.13 0.59
N TYR A 83 19.14 0.56 0.92
CA TYR A 83 17.94 0.26 0.13
C TYR A 83 17.71 1.39 -0.87
N ASP A 84 17.41 1.04 -2.11
CA ASP A 84 17.04 2.01 -3.15
C ASP A 84 15.55 2.34 -3.03
N ASP A 85 15.19 3.62 -3.11
CA ASP A 85 13.78 4.02 -3.17
C ASP A 85 13.12 3.44 -4.44
N PHE A 86 11.85 3.04 -4.31
CA PHE A 86 11.03 2.56 -5.41
C PHE A 86 9.55 2.76 -5.13
N TYR A 87 8.74 2.56 -6.16
CA TYR A 87 7.31 2.38 -5.98
C TYR A 87 6.75 1.36 -6.97
N PHE A 88 5.62 0.78 -6.60
CA PHE A 88 4.85 -0.11 -7.46
C PHE A 88 3.39 0.31 -7.53
N VAL A 89 2.72 -0.14 -8.58
CA VAL A 89 1.27 0.03 -8.75
C VAL A 89 0.59 -1.31 -8.51
N GLN A 90 -0.32 -1.37 -7.56
CA GLN A 90 -1.27 -2.45 -7.37
C GLN A 90 -2.59 -2.13 -8.09
N LEU A 91 -3.09 -3.07 -8.88
CA LEU A 91 -4.41 -3.07 -9.50
C LEU A 91 -5.17 -4.29 -8.98
N SER A 92 -6.49 -4.20 -8.86
CA SER A 92 -7.30 -5.28 -8.26
C SER A 92 -8.68 -5.36 -8.85
N ASP A 93 -9.26 -6.57 -8.86
CA ASP A 93 -10.66 -6.84 -9.17
C ASP A 93 -11.08 -6.19 -10.50
N THR A 94 -10.39 -6.58 -11.57
CA THR A 94 -10.63 -6.07 -12.93
C THR A 94 -11.86 -6.72 -13.58
N HIS A 95 -12.15 -7.97 -13.19
CA HIS A 95 -13.22 -8.81 -13.71
C HIS A 95 -13.38 -8.71 -15.24
N TRP A 96 -12.30 -8.93 -16.00
CA TRP A 96 -12.39 -8.92 -17.46
C TRP A 96 -13.45 -9.92 -17.95
N GLY A 97 -14.36 -9.42 -18.80
CA GLY A 97 -15.50 -10.18 -19.29
C GLY A 97 -16.77 -10.09 -18.46
N PHE A 98 -16.80 -9.24 -17.42
CA PHE A 98 -18.05 -8.84 -16.74
C PHE A 98 -18.97 -8.08 -17.70
N GLU A 99 -20.28 -8.37 -17.59
CA GLU A 99 -21.34 -7.62 -18.27
C GLU A 99 -22.48 -7.41 -17.27
N GLY A 100 -22.92 -6.17 -17.05
CA GLY A 100 -24.02 -5.89 -16.14
C GLY A 100 -24.22 -4.41 -15.82
N ALA A 101 -25.39 -4.10 -15.27
CA ALA A 101 -25.77 -2.75 -14.87
C ALA A 101 -24.80 -2.04 -13.88
N PRO A 102 -24.12 -2.74 -12.95
CA PRO A 102 -23.15 -2.10 -12.04
C PRO A 102 -21.98 -1.40 -12.74
N ASN A 103 -21.64 -1.80 -13.98
CA ASN A 103 -20.69 -1.05 -14.80
C ASN A 103 -21.00 -1.27 -16.30
N PRO A 104 -21.67 -0.32 -16.96
CA PRO A 104 -21.95 -0.40 -18.40
C PRO A 104 -20.69 -0.29 -19.27
N ASP A 105 -19.58 0.22 -18.72
CA ASP A 105 -18.29 0.42 -19.38
C ASP A 105 -17.28 -0.72 -19.15
N ALA A 106 -17.73 -1.86 -18.62
CA ALA A 106 -16.88 -2.98 -18.22
C ALA A 106 -15.82 -3.40 -19.27
N LYS A 107 -16.17 -3.32 -20.56
CA LYS A 107 -15.29 -3.70 -21.69
C LYS A 107 -14.11 -2.74 -21.91
N VAL A 108 -14.15 -1.53 -21.35
CA VAL A 108 -13.11 -0.51 -21.54
C VAL A 108 -12.39 -0.14 -20.25
N THR A 109 -12.90 -0.49 -19.07
CA THR A 109 -12.31 -0.04 -17.81
C THR A 109 -10.87 -0.55 -17.59
N LEU A 110 -10.58 -1.81 -17.92
CA LEU A 110 -9.20 -2.34 -17.88
C LEU A 110 -8.25 -1.57 -18.82
N LYS A 111 -8.70 -1.29 -20.05
CA LYS A 111 -7.90 -0.54 -21.04
C LYS A 111 -7.63 0.88 -20.58
N LYS A 112 -8.62 1.52 -19.94
CA LYS A 112 -8.47 2.83 -19.31
C LYS A 112 -7.40 2.77 -18.21
N ALA A 113 -7.42 1.75 -17.35
CA ALA A 113 -6.42 1.59 -16.28
C ALA A 113 -5.00 1.45 -16.83
N ILE A 114 -4.83 0.65 -17.87
CA ILE A 114 -3.55 0.47 -18.56
C ILE A 114 -3.07 1.79 -19.17
N ALA A 115 -3.96 2.54 -19.84
CA ALA A 115 -3.64 3.85 -20.38
C ALA A 115 -3.21 4.84 -19.28
N ALA A 116 -3.89 4.82 -18.13
CA ALA A 116 -3.55 5.67 -16.98
C ALA A 116 -2.15 5.34 -16.44
N VAL A 117 -1.84 4.06 -16.20
CA VAL A 117 -0.51 3.62 -15.76
C VAL A 117 0.56 3.98 -16.78
N ASN A 118 0.29 3.80 -18.08
CA ASN A 118 1.20 4.17 -19.17
C ASN A 118 1.43 5.69 -19.33
N SER A 119 0.60 6.51 -18.68
CA SER A 119 0.66 7.98 -18.70
C SER A 119 1.35 8.58 -17.47
N LEU A 120 1.73 7.75 -16.50
CA LEU A 120 2.55 8.16 -15.37
C LEU A 120 3.85 8.81 -15.86
N ALA A 121 4.23 9.95 -15.27
CA ALA A 121 5.43 10.67 -15.68
C ALA A 121 6.70 9.86 -15.40
N GLU A 122 6.75 9.24 -14.23
CA GLU A 122 7.73 8.21 -13.90
C GLU A 122 7.06 6.83 -14.05
N PRO A 123 7.72 5.84 -14.65
CA PRO A 123 7.22 4.47 -14.67
C PRO A 123 7.45 3.79 -13.31
N PRO A 124 6.47 3.03 -12.77
CA PRO A 124 6.72 2.23 -11.57
C PRO A 124 7.75 1.14 -11.82
N ASP A 125 8.45 0.71 -10.77
CA ASP A 125 9.43 -0.37 -10.86
C ASP A 125 8.79 -1.71 -11.24
N PHE A 126 7.57 -1.94 -10.75
CA PHE A 126 6.73 -3.07 -11.14
C PHE A 126 5.24 -2.76 -10.93
N ILE A 127 4.40 -3.60 -11.51
CA ILE A 127 2.95 -3.55 -11.37
C ILE A 127 2.50 -4.90 -10.81
N VAL A 128 1.53 -4.91 -9.89
CA VAL A 128 0.95 -6.13 -9.34
C VAL A 128 -0.57 -6.13 -9.55
N PHE A 129 -1.13 -7.26 -9.98
CA PHE A 129 -2.58 -7.48 -9.98
C PHE A 129 -2.97 -8.42 -8.85
N THR A 130 -3.70 -7.92 -7.84
CA THR A 130 -4.10 -8.67 -6.64
C THR A 130 -5.42 -9.43 -6.81
N GLY A 131 -5.52 -10.21 -7.88
CA GLY A 131 -6.62 -11.15 -8.14
C GLY A 131 -7.85 -10.56 -8.81
N ASP A 132 -8.77 -11.46 -9.13
CA ASP A 132 -9.98 -11.26 -9.93
C ASP A 132 -9.66 -10.55 -11.27
N LEU A 133 -8.74 -11.17 -12.00
CA LEU A 133 -8.29 -10.75 -13.33
C LEU A 133 -9.42 -10.90 -14.37
N THR A 134 -10.17 -11.98 -14.25
CA THR A 134 -11.27 -12.30 -15.14
C THR A 134 -12.56 -12.49 -14.36
N HIS A 135 -13.71 -12.29 -15.02
CA HIS A 135 -14.99 -12.60 -14.41
C HIS A 135 -15.29 -14.10 -14.52
N THR A 136 -15.94 -14.67 -13.50
CA THR A 136 -16.26 -16.10 -13.45
C THR A 136 -17.11 -16.54 -14.65
N THR A 137 -16.87 -17.75 -15.08
CA THR A 137 -17.73 -18.51 -15.99
C THR A 137 -17.56 -20.00 -15.71
N ASP A 138 -18.65 -20.76 -15.82
CA ASP A 138 -18.62 -22.23 -15.72
C ASP A 138 -18.12 -22.89 -17.02
N ASP A 139 -18.04 -22.15 -18.14
CA ASP A 139 -17.50 -22.66 -19.40
C ASP A 139 -15.95 -22.62 -19.40
N PRO A 140 -15.26 -23.77 -19.37
CA PRO A 140 -13.79 -23.81 -19.33
C PRO A 140 -13.13 -23.20 -20.57
N LYS A 141 -13.80 -23.19 -21.73
CA LYS A 141 -13.28 -22.55 -22.95
C LYS A 141 -13.37 -21.04 -22.83
N LEU A 142 -14.50 -20.52 -22.36
CA LEU A 142 -14.67 -19.08 -22.13
C LEU A 142 -13.72 -18.58 -21.04
N ARG A 143 -13.46 -19.38 -19.99
CA ARG A 143 -12.46 -19.05 -18.96
C ARG A 143 -11.07 -18.81 -19.56
N ARG A 144 -10.54 -19.80 -20.30
CA ARG A 144 -9.23 -19.68 -20.97
C ARG A 144 -9.20 -18.55 -21.98
N LYS A 145 -10.30 -18.33 -22.71
CA LYS A 145 -10.43 -17.19 -23.62
C LYS A 145 -10.30 -15.85 -22.87
N ARG A 146 -11.00 -15.68 -21.75
CA ARG A 146 -10.90 -14.46 -20.93
C ARG A 146 -9.49 -14.26 -20.36
N MET A 147 -8.83 -15.33 -19.91
CA MET A 147 -7.43 -15.27 -19.45
C MET A 147 -6.47 -14.82 -20.57
N ALA A 148 -6.63 -15.38 -21.77
CA ALA A 148 -5.86 -14.99 -22.94
C ALA A 148 -6.08 -13.51 -23.30
N GLU A 149 -7.33 -13.07 -23.37
CA GLU A 149 -7.68 -11.68 -23.66
C GLU A 149 -7.14 -10.72 -22.61
N PHE A 150 -7.26 -11.06 -21.33
CA PHE A 150 -6.70 -10.26 -20.24
C PHE A 150 -5.18 -10.13 -20.38
N ARG A 151 -4.47 -11.24 -20.59
CA ARG A 151 -3.01 -11.25 -20.81
C ARG A 151 -2.64 -10.34 -21.98
N ASP A 152 -3.35 -10.44 -23.09
CA ASP A 152 -3.06 -9.68 -24.31
C ASP A 152 -3.29 -8.17 -24.11
N ILE A 153 -4.35 -7.79 -23.38
CA ILE A 153 -4.62 -6.40 -23.02
C ILE A 153 -3.53 -5.87 -22.09
N VAL A 154 -3.19 -6.61 -21.02
CA VAL A 154 -2.16 -6.19 -20.05
C VAL A 154 -0.76 -6.12 -20.67
N ALA A 155 -0.49 -6.86 -21.74
CA ALA A 155 0.77 -6.77 -22.49
C ALA A 155 1.02 -5.37 -23.09
N GLU A 156 0.00 -4.52 -23.21
CA GLU A 156 0.11 -3.12 -23.64
C GLU A 156 0.74 -2.19 -22.57
N LEU A 157 0.91 -2.65 -21.32
CA LEU A 157 1.66 -1.89 -20.30
C LEU A 157 3.10 -1.64 -20.76
N LYS A 158 3.59 -0.40 -20.57
CA LYS A 158 4.98 -0.01 -20.88
C LYS A 158 5.95 -0.65 -19.90
N VAL A 159 5.57 -0.76 -18.63
CA VAL A 159 6.32 -1.49 -17.60
C VAL A 159 6.07 -2.99 -17.80
N LYS A 160 7.14 -3.74 -18.04
CA LYS A 160 7.06 -5.19 -18.32
C LYS A 160 7.24 -6.08 -17.10
N ASN A 161 7.71 -5.51 -15.99
CA ASN A 161 7.75 -6.20 -14.71
C ASN A 161 6.34 -6.20 -14.10
N VAL A 162 5.53 -7.19 -14.47
CA VAL A 162 4.16 -7.34 -13.99
C VAL A 162 4.04 -8.64 -13.20
N ARG A 163 3.48 -8.52 -12.00
CA ARG A 163 3.23 -9.61 -11.06
C ARG A 163 1.74 -9.90 -11.04
N PHE A 164 1.40 -11.17 -11.06
CA PHE A 164 0.00 -11.62 -11.04
C PHE A 164 -0.22 -12.54 -9.85
N MET A 165 -1.44 -12.54 -9.36
CA MET A 165 -1.97 -13.59 -8.50
C MET A 165 -3.44 -13.84 -8.84
N PRO A 166 -3.99 -15.03 -8.58
CA PRO A 166 -5.39 -15.31 -8.84
C PRO A 166 -6.29 -14.63 -7.79
N GLY A 167 -7.53 -14.32 -8.19
CA GLY A 167 -8.67 -14.20 -7.27
C GLY A 167 -9.58 -15.42 -7.37
N GLU A 168 -10.67 -15.46 -6.59
CA GLU A 168 -11.57 -16.62 -6.66
C GLU A 168 -12.23 -16.78 -8.03
N HIS A 169 -12.46 -15.68 -8.74
CA HIS A 169 -13.08 -15.71 -10.06
C HIS A 169 -12.16 -16.35 -11.11
N ASP A 170 -10.85 -16.35 -10.83
CA ASP A 170 -9.81 -16.89 -11.71
C ASP A 170 -9.54 -18.38 -11.46
N ALA A 171 -9.67 -18.84 -10.20
CA ALA A 171 -9.09 -20.11 -9.77
C ALA A 171 -10.02 -21.06 -8.99
N SER A 172 -11.07 -20.58 -8.32
CA SER A 172 -11.85 -21.43 -7.38
C SER A 172 -12.55 -22.62 -8.05
N LEU A 173 -12.91 -22.51 -9.34
CA LEU A 173 -13.65 -23.55 -10.05
C LEU A 173 -12.77 -24.67 -10.62
N ASP A 174 -11.47 -24.45 -10.78
CA ASP A 174 -10.51 -25.44 -11.32
C ASP A 174 -9.20 -25.52 -10.54
N LYS A 175 -9.17 -24.98 -9.32
CA LYS A 175 -7.99 -24.89 -8.46
C LYS A 175 -6.81 -24.20 -9.13
N GLY A 176 -7.10 -23.17 -9.94
CA GLY A 176 -6.11 -22.33 -10.62
C GLY A 176 -5.45 -23.00 -11.83
N GLU A 177 -6.00 -24.08 -12.36
CA GLU A 177 -5.46 -24.76 -13.55
C GLU A 177 -5.41 -23.78 -14.75
N ALA A 178 -6.56 -23.18 -15.09
CA ALA A 178 -6.64 -22.24 -16.20
C ALA A 178 -5.79 -20.98 -15.94
N TYR A 179 -5.71 -20.50 -14.70
CA TYR A 179 -4.84 -19.36 -14.36
C TYR A 179 -3.35 -19.68 -14.65
N GLN A 180 -2.88 -20.85 -14.20
CA GLN A 180 -1.47 -21.23 -14.30
C GLN A 180 -0.99 -21.38 -15.75
N GLU A 181 -1.87 -21.78 -16.67
CA GLU A 181 -1.56 -21.85 -18.10
C GLU A 181 -1.12 -20.50 -18.70
N PHE A 182 -1.58 -19.37 -18.14
CA PHE A 182 -1.34 -18.03 -18.70
C PHE A 182 -0.42 -17.17 -17.84
N PHE A 183 -0.48 -17.30 -16.51
CA PHE A 183 0.21 -16.41 -15.57
C PHE A 183 1.26 -17.12 -14.70
N GLY A 184 1.37 -18.45 -14.79
CA GLY A 184 2.32 -19.23 -14.01
C GLY A 184 1.87 -19.46 -12.58
N LYS A 185 2.82 -19.57 -11.65
CA LYS A 185 2.57 -20.00 -10.26
C LYS A 185 1.55 -19.10 -9.55
N THR A 186 0.70 -19.69 -8.70
CA THR A 186 -0.30 -18.96 -7.92
C THR A 186 0.26 -18.33 -6.65
N HIS A 187 1.35 -18.88 -6.12
CA HIS A 187 2.09 -18.37 -4.97
C HIS A 187 3.60 -18.42 -5.26
N TYR A 188 4.32 -17.39 -4.82
CA TYR A 188 5.76 -17.24 -5.04
C TYR A 188 6.31 -16.07 -4.23
N SER A 189 7.63 -15.98 -4.11
CA SER A 189 8.32 -14.82 -3.53
C SER A 189 9.32 -14.23 -4.52
N PHE A 190 9.68 -12.96 -4.32
CA PHE A 190 10.72 -12.27 -5.08
C PHE A 190 11.29 -11.10 -4.27
N ASP A 191 12.55 -10.76 -4.52
CA ASP A 191 13.18 -9.58 -3.93
C ASP A 191 13.15 -8.40 -4.91
N HIS A 192 12.90 -7.20 -4.39
CA HIS A 192 13.08 -5.97 -5.14
C HIS A 192 13.63 -4.88 -4.24
N LYS A 193 14.84 -4.39 -4.57
CA LYS A 193 15.53 -3.31 -3.85
C LYS A 193 15.56 -3.50 -2.32
N GLY A 194 15.79 -4.74 -1.88
CA GLY A 194 15.92 -5.15 -0.49
C GLY A 194 14.62 -5.18 0.33
N VAL A 195 13.48 -5.19 -0.36
CA VAL A 195 12.21 -5.64 0.20
C VAL A 195 11.90 -7.03 -0.36
N HIS A 196 11.49 -7.93 0.53
CA HIS A 196 11.08 -9.27 0.18
C HIS A 196 9.56 -9.31 -0.04
N PHE A 197 9.14 -9.68 -1.24
CA PHE A 197 7.73 -9.73 -1.62
C PHE A 197 7.25 -11.17 -1.65
N ILE A 198 6.07 -11.40 -1.05
CA ILE A 198 5.43 -12.70 -0.96
C ILE A 198 4.05 -12.60 -1.58
N VAL A 199 3.72 -13.48 -2.51
CA VAL A 199 2.38 -13.64 -3.09
C VAL A 199 1.79 -14.93 -2.55
N LEU A 200 0.67 -14.84 -1.83
CA LEU A 200 -0.05 -15.99 -1.30
C LEU A 200 -1.34 -16.24 -2.07
N ASP A 201 -1.56 -17.49 -2.43
CA ASP A 201 -2.81 -17.96 -3.00
C ASP A 201 -3.76 -18.38 -1.85
N ASN A 202 -4.81 -17.59 -1.64
CA ASN A 202 -5.86 -17.89 -0.66
C ASN A 202 -7.25 -18.07 -1.30
N VAL A 203 -7.27 -18.45 -2.58
CA VAL A 203 -8.49 -18.50 -3.41
C VAL A 203 -8.64 -19.77 -4.24
N SER A 204 -7.54 -20.46 -4.59
CA SER A 204 -7.61 -21.68 -5.39
C SER A 204 -8.24 -22.85 -4.62
N ASP A 205 -8.18 -22.86 -3.29
CA ASP A 205 -9.00 -23.74 -2.46
C ASP A 205 -10.42 -23.13 -2.36
N PRO A 206 -11.49 -23.82 -2.83
CA PRO A 206 -12.86 -23.34 -2.70
C PRO A 206 -13.31 -23.09 -1.26
N ALA A 207 -12.64 -23.69 -0.27
CA ALA A 207 -12.86 -23.41 1.14
C ALA A 207 -12.19 -22.11 1.61
N ALA A 208 -11.50 -21.36 0.74
CA ALA A 208 -10.78 -20.12 1.07
C ALA A 208 -9.69 -20.32 2.14
N ASN A 209 -8.92 -21.41 1.99
CA ASN A 209 -7.72 -21.66 2.78
C ASN A 209 -6.47 -21.34 1.95
N ILE A 210 -5.38 -20.99 2.65
CA ILE A 210 -4.01 -21.00 2.15
C ILE A 210 -3.51 -22.45 2.03
N GLY A 211 -3.85 -23.27 3.03
CA GLY A 211 -3.52 -24.69 3.07
C GLY A 211 -2.14 -25.00 3.65
N GLU A 212 -2.03 -26.18 4.28
CA GLU A 212 -0.87 -26.58 5.07
C GLU A 212 0.45 -26.55 4.28
N ALA A 213 0.44 -27.05 3.04
CA ALA A 213 1.64 -27.08 2.20
C ALA A 213 2.18 -25.67 1.90
N GLN A 214 1.29 -24.71 1.63
CA GLN A 214 1.69 -23.33 1.35
C GLN A 214 2.09 -22.58 2.63
N LEU A 215 1.45 -22.85 3.77
CA LEU A 215 1.87 -22.32 5.08
C LEU A 215 3.27 -22.83 5.48
N GLN A 216 3.57 -24.10 5.20
CA GLN A 216 4.92 -24.64 5.40
C GLN A 216 5.94 -24.00 4.46
N TRP A 217 5.58 -23.77 3.20
CA TRP A 217 6.40 -23.02 2.25
C TRP A 217 6.67 -21.59 2.75
N LEU A 218 5.64 -20.86 3.18
CA LEU A 218 5.76 -19.51 3.75
C LEU A 218 6.71 -19.51 4.96
N GLY A 219 6.54 -20.46 5.88
CA GLY A 219 7.43 -20.59 7.03
C GLY A 219 8.88 -20.91 6.65
N ALA A 220 9.13 -21.62 5.55
CA ALA A 220 10.47 -21.92 5.06
C ALA A 220 11.11 -20.73 4.30
N ASP A 221 10.29 -19.96 3.59
CA ASP A 221 10.68 -18.73 2.90
C ASP A 221 11.11 -17.66 3.92
N LEU A 222 10.27 -17.39 4.92
CA LEU A 222 10.56 -16.42 6.00
C LEU A 222 11.80 -16.77 6.83
N LYS A 223 12.08 -18.06 7.06
CA LYS A 223 13.28 -18.51 7.80
C LYS A 223 14.61 -18.16 7.12
N GLN A 224 14.59 -17.84 5.82
CA GLN A 224 15.78 -17.44 5.08
C GLN A 224 16.10 -15.95 5.26
N LEU A 225 15.15 -15.17 5.80
CA LEU A 225 15.26 -13.73 5.96
C LEU A 225 15.87 -13.37 7.32
N SER A 226 16.46 -12.18 7.40
CA SER A 226 16.84 -11.62 8.69
C SER A 226 15.60 -11.25 9.51
N ALA A 227 15.75 -11.20 10.83
CA ALA A 227 14.65 -10.84 11.72
C ALA A 227 14.09 -9.45 11.41
N ASP A 228 14.92 -8.52 10.93
CA ASP A 228 14.59 -7.14 10.57
C ASP A 228 14.27 -6.93 9.08
N ALA A 229 14.05 -8.01 8.32
CA ALA A 229 13.71 -7.91 6.90
C ALA A 229 12.43 -7.11 6.65
N ASN A 230 12.44 -6.29 5.59
CA ASN A 230 11.25 -5.61 5.09
C ASN A 230 10.45 -6.58 4.21
N ILE A 231 9.22 -6.86 4.59
CA ILE A 231 8.37 -7.84 3.92
C ILE A 231 7.07 -7.19 3.46
N VAL A 232 6.71 -7.46 2.21
CA VAL A 232 5.40 -7.09 1.67
C VAL A 232 4.69 -8.35 1.22
N VAL A 233 3.47 -8.56 1.70
CA VAL A 233 2.65 -9.73 1.34
C VAL A 233 1.46 -9.27 0.50
N PHE A 234 1.24 -9.94 -0.62
CA PHE A 234 0.06 -9.79 -1.46
C PHE A 234 -0.85 -10.99 -1.28
N THR A 235 -2.13 -10.71 -0.99
CA THR A 235 -3.21 -11.71 -0.94
C THR A 235 -4.40 -11.22 -1.76
N HIS A 236 -5.35 -12.09 -2.12
CA HIS A 236 -6.59 -11.60 -2.73
C HIS A 236 -7.61 -11.30 -1.63
N ARG A 237 -7.89 -12.30 -0.79
CA ARG A 237 -8.75 -12.16 0.40
C ARG A 237 -7.98 -11.58 1.59
N PRO A 238 -8.65 -10.89 2.54
CA PRO A 238 -8.00 -10.47 3.77
C PRO A 238 -7.53 -11.67 4.59
N LEU A 239 -6.41 -11.53 5.30
CA LEU A 239 -5.87 -12.55 6.22
C LEU A 239 -6.54 -12.56 7.61
N PHE A 240 -7.56 -11.72 7.80
CA PHE A 240 -8.32 -11.56 9.04
C PHE A 240 -9.82 -11.61 8.74
N ASP A 241 -10.62 -11.81 9.77
CA ASP A 241 -12.08 -11.85 9.66
C ASP A 241 -12.66 -10.44 9.56
N LEU A 242 -12.74 -9.90 8.34
CA LEU A 242 -13.42 -8.62 8.10
C LEU A 242 -14.95 -8.80 8.15
N TYR A 243 -15.46 -9.73 7.34
CA TYR A 243 -16.88 -10.06 7.29
C TYR A 243 -17.12 -11.46 6.69
N PRO A 244 -16.88 -12.54 7.46
CA PRO A 244 -16.88 -13.91 6.93
C PRO A 244 -18.18 -14.34 6.24
N GLN A 245 -19.33 -13.80 6.65
CA GLN A 245 -20.62 -14.07 5.99
C GLN A 245 -20.72 -13.58 4.53
N TRP A 246 -19.81 -12.72 4.09
CA TRP A 246 -19.65 -12.29 2.70
C TRP A 246 -18.35 -12.83 2.08
N ASP A 247 -17.78 -13.86 2.69
CA ASP A 247 -16.50 -14.46 2.30
C ASP A 247 -15.32 -13.48 2.38
N TRP A 248 -15.44 -12.39 3.14
CA TRP A 248 -14.38 -11.41 3.38
C TRP A 248 -13.49 -11.85 4.54
N ALA A 249 -12.88 -13.02 4.34
CA ALA A 249 -11.97 -13.67 5.27
C ALA A 249 -11.16 -14.74 4.52
N THR A 250 -10.02 -15.10 5.10
CA THR A 250 -9.27 -16.33 4.79
C THR A 250 -9.37 -17.23 6.00
N ARG A 251 -9.89 -18.45 5.85
CA ARG A 251 -10.22 -19.31 7.00
C ARG A 251 -9.04 -19.63 7.91
N ASP A 252 -7.88 -19.84 7.30
CA ASP A 252 -6.61 -20.09 8.00
C ASP A 252 -5.65 -18.89 7.91
N GLY A 253 -6.17 -17.69 7.60
CA GLY A 253 -5.37 -16.46 7.48
C GLY A 253 -4.60 -16.10 8.75
N ALA A 254 -5.19 -16.40 9.92
CA ALA A 254 -4.52 -16.21 11.21
C ALA A 254 -3.20 -16.99 11.31
N LYS A 255 -3.09 -18.18 10.72
CA LYS A 255 -1.84 -18.96 10.72
C LYS A 255 -0.74 -18.27 9.90
N ALA A 256 -1.10 -17.65 8.77
CA ALA A 256 -0.14 -16.88 7.99
C ALA A 256 0.31 -15.62 8.75
N VAL A 257 -0.62 -14.93 9.43
CA VAL A 257 -0.28 -13.80 10.31
C VAL A 257 0.66 -14.23 11.43
N GLU A 258 0.40 -15.36 12.09
CA GLU A 258 1.28 -15.91 13.13
C GLU A 258 2.72 -16.15 12.64
N LEU A 259 2.88 -16.61 11.40
CA LEU A 259 4.20 -16.79 10.78
C LEU A 259 4.90 -15.45 10.48
N LEU A 260 4.13 -14.39 10.21
CA LEU A 260 4.64 -13.06 9.86
C LEU A 260 4.97 -12.19 11.09
N LEU A 261 4.25 -12.37 12.20
CA LEU A 261 4.41 -11.57 13.43
C LEU A 261 5.85 -11.50 14.00
N PRO A 262 6.72 -12.50 13.86
CA PRO A 262 8.12 -12.38 14.30
C PRO A 262 8.93 -11.31 13.57
N HIS A 263 8.51 -10.90 12.36
CA HIS A 263 9.17 -9.85 11.59
C HIS A 263 8.53 -8.48 11.88
N PRO A 264 9.29 -7.45 12.29
CA PRO A 264 8.74 -6.16 12.72
C PRO A 264 8.30 -5.25 11.56
N HIS A 265 8.72 -5.55 10.32
CA HIS A 265 8.50 -4.71 9.14
C HIS A 265 7.72 -5.47 8.07
N VAL A 266 6.44 -5.73 8.34
CA VAL A 266 5.54 -6.44 7.41
C VAL A 266 4.40 -5.53 7.00
N THR A 267 4.05 -5.50 5.72
CA THR A 267 2.82 -4.87 5.22
C THR A 267 2.07 -5.83 4.32
N VAL A 268 0.74 -5.89 4.45
CA VAL A 268 -0.12 -6.75 3.64
C VAL A 268 -1.01 -5.92 2.72
N PHE A 269 -1.06 -6.27 1.44
CA PHE A 269 -1.96 -5.70 0.45
C PHE A 269 -2.94 -6.76 -0.05
N TYR A 270 -4.20 -6.38 -0.21
CA TYR A 270 -5.25 -7.30 -0.69
C TYR A 270 -6.31 -6.63 -1.56
N GLY A 271 -7.16 -7.45 -2.19
CA GLY A 271 -8.26 -7.06 -3.08
C GLY A 271 -9.62 -7.46 -2.52
N HIS A 272 -10.47 -8.07 -3.36
CA HIS A 272 -11.68 -8.87 -3.01
C HIS A 272 -12.88 -8.09 -2.47
N ILE A 273 -12.64 -7.06 -1.68
CA ILE A 273 -13.71 -6.32 -0.98
C ILE A 273 -14.20 -5.10 -1.76
N HIS A 274 -13.56 -4.81 -2.90
CA HIS A 274 -13.85 -3.71 -3.82
C HIS A 274 -13.94 -2.34 -3.13
N GLN A 275 -13.21 -2.18 -2.04
CA GLN A 275 -13.27 -1.03 -1.16
C GLN A 275 -11.89 -0.70 -0.64
N GLU A 276 -11.71 0.58 -0.35
CA GLU A 276 -10.59 1.01 0.45
C GLU A 276 -10.84 0.64 1.91
N HIS A 277 -9.90 -0.13 2.46
CA HIS A 277 -9.95 -0.56 3.85
C HIS A 277 -8.53 -0.66 4.42
N HIS A 278 -8.41 -0.28 5.68
CA HIS A 278 -7.18 -0.29 6.45
C HIS A 278 -7.43 -1.04 7.75
N HIS A 279 -6.60 -2.03 8.04
CA HIS A 279 -6.69 -2.83 9.25
C HIS A 279 -5.31 -3.08 9.82
N MET A 280 -5.25 -3.38 11.11
CA MET A 280 -4.01 -3.70 11.81
C MET A 280 -4.19 -5.02 12.54
N THR A 281 -3.34 -6.01 12.26
CA THR A 281 -3.28 -7.25 13.04
C THR A 281 -1.92 -7.31 13.74
N GLY A 282 -1.90 -7.11 15.06
CA GLY A 282 -0.65 -6.86 15.78
C GLY A 282 -0.02 -5.53 15.34
N HIS A 283 1.18 -5.58 14.77
CA HIS A 283 1.87 -4.45 14.14
C HIS A 283 1.83 -4.47 12.61
N ILE A 284 1.11 -5.42 12.01
CA ILE A 284 1.06 -5.61 10.56
C ILE A 284 -0.10 -4.77 9.99
N PRO A 285 0.17 -3.69 9.23
CA PRO A 285 -0.86 -2.99 8.48
C PRO A 285 -1.34 -3.81 7.27
N HIS A 286 -2.65 -3.79 7.05
CA HIS A 286 -3.34 -4.41 5.92
C HIS A 286 -4.07 -3.34 5.10
N HIS A 287 -3.90 -3.36 3.79
CA HIS A 287 -4.41 -2.35 2.85
C HIS A 287 -5.18 -2.98 1.69
N ALA A 288 -6.48 -2.67 1.56
CA ALA A 288 -7.33 -3.20 0.49
C ALA A 288 -7.41 -2.27 -0.72
N ALA A 289 -7.12 -2.73 -1.93
CA ALA A 289 -7.34 -1.95 -3.14
C ALA A 289 -8.84 -1.82 -3.47
N LYS A 290 -9.21 -0.68 -4.05
CA LYS A 290 -10.51 -0.55 -4.72
C LYS A 290 -10.51 -1.42 -5.98
N SER A 291 -11.71 -1.89 -6.33
CA SER A 291 -11.90 -2.60 -7.58
C SER A 291 -11.71 -1.67 -8.78
N LEU A 292 -11.34 -2.27 -9.91
CA LEU A 292 -11.34 -1.60 -11.20
C LEU A 292 -12.69 -1.67 -11.92
N ILE A 293 -13.63 -2.50 -11.48
CA ILE A 293 -14.87 -2.74 -12.23
C ILE A 293 -16.11 -2.10 -11.59
N PHE A 294 -16.37 -2.31 -10.30
CA PHE A 294 -17.54 -1.80 -9.58
C PHE A 294 -17.26 -1.83 -8.08
N PRO A 295 -17.80 -0.89 -7.28
CA PRO A 295 -17.64 -0.93 -5.84
C PRO A 295 -18.63 -1.89 -5.18
N LEU A 296 -18.20 -2.52 -4.07
CA LEU A 296 -19.08 -3.26 -3.16
C LEU A 296 -19.48 -2.38 -1.96
N PRO A 297 -20.61 -2.65 -1.30
CA PRO A 297 -21.10 -1.86 -0.19
C PRO A 297 -20.30 -2.13 1.10
N ALA A 298 -20.36 -1.22 2.08
CA ALA A 298 -19.73 -1.43 3.37
C ALA A 298 -20.22 -2.75 4.04
N PRO A 299 -19.35 -3.46 4.80
CA PRO A 299 -19.71 -4.73 5.43
C PRO A 299 -21.02 -4.62 6.22
N GLY A 300 -21.99 -5.49 5.92
CA GLY A 300 -23.27 -5.55 6.64
C GLY A 300 -24.26 -4.43 6.40
N SER A 301 -23.94 -3.47 5.52
CA SER A 301 -24.87 -2.40 5.17
C SER A 301 -26.08 -2.86 4.35
N GLN A 302 -26.05 -4.09 3.82
CA GLN A 302 -27.13 -4.70 3.04
C GLN A 302 -27.29 -6.18 3.40
N PRO A 303 -28.41 -6.84 3.04
CA PRO A 303 -28.58 -8.28 3.29
C PRO A 303 -27.61 -9.18 2.48
N LYS A 304 -27.15 -8.71 1.33
CA LYS A 304 -26.27 -9.45 0.40
C LYS A 304 -25.14 -8.55 -0.09
N ARG A 305 -24.02 -9.18 -0.48
CA ARG A 305 -22.87 -8.57 -1.16
C ARG A 305 -23.20 -8.22 -2.62
N ALA A 306 -24.17 -7.34 -2.84
CA ALA A 306 -24.55 -6.86 -4.17
C ALA A 306 -23.75 -5.58 -4.52
N PRO A 307 -23.21 -5.44 -5.75
CA PRO A 307 -22.53 -4.21 -6.16
C PRO A 307 -23.41 -2.96 -6.00
N LEU A 308 -22.77 -1.83 -5.71
CA LEU A 308 -23.50 -0.55 -5.69
C LEU A 308 -23.94 -0.19 -7.12
N PRO A 309 -25.11 0.46 -7.28
CA PRO A 309 -25.58 0.90 -8.59
C PRO A 309 -24.61 1.87 -9.25
N TRP A 310 -24.54 1.79 -10.58
CA TRP A 310 -23.82 2.77 -11.38
C TRP A 310 -24.46 4.16 -11.25
N ASP A 311 -23.67 5.17 -10.88
CA ASP A 311 -24.09 6.58 -10.89
C ASP A 311 -23.60 7.25 -12.18
N ALA A 312 -24.52 7.52 -13.10
CA ALA A 312 -24.19 8.20 -14.36
C ALA A 312 -23.78 9.67 -14.17
N ALA A 313 -24.16 10.31 -13.06
CA ALA A 313 -23.75 11.67 -12.74
C ALA A 313 -22.31 11.72 -12.18
N HIS A 314 -21.86 10.64 -11.55
CA HIS A 314 -20.51 10.47 -11.01
C HIS A 314 -19.92 9.13 -11.47
N PRO A 315 -19.64 8.97 -12.79
CA PRO A 315 -19.12 7.71 -13.31
C PRO A 315 -17.83 7.35 -12.59
N TYR A 316 -17.66 6.07 -12.28
CA TYR A 316 -16.51 5.51 -11.54
C TYR A 316 -16.40 5.92 -10.07
N SER A 317 -17.43 6.53 -9.47
CA SER A 317 -17.48 6.77 -8.02
C SER A 317 -17.26 5.47 -7.24
N GLY A 318 -16.34 5.48 -6.27
CA GLY A 318 -15.92 4.29 -5.51
C GLY A 318 -14.80 3.47 -6.15
N LEU A 319 -14.40 3.80 -7.39
CA LEU A 319 -13.17 3.31 -8.03
C LEU A 319 -12.10 4.41 -7.92
N GLY A 320 -10.82 4.06 -7.88
CA GLY A 320 -9.75 5.07 -7.87
C GLY A 320 -8.40 4.58 -7.38
N PHE A 321 -7.35 5.37 -7.61
CA PHE A 321 -6.03 5.17 -7.01
C PHE A 321 -5.94 5.78 -5.61
N ARG A 322 -5.07 5.24 -4.77
CA ARG A 322 -4.57 5.89 -3.54
C ARG A 322 -3.07 5.66 -3.37
N GLU A 323 -2.43 6.49 -2.56
CA GLU A 323 -1.02 6.37 -2.19
C GLU A 323 -0.88 5.77 -0.78
N VAL A 324 0.03 4.82 -0.61
CA VAL A 324 0.46 4.29 0.68
C VAL A 324 1.97 4.51 0.77
N GLU A 325 2.39 5.55 1.49
CA GLU A 325 3.80 5.77 1.82
C GLU A 325 4.13 4.97 3.08
N ALA A 326 5.28 4.28 3.10
CA ALA A 326 5.83 3.79 4.34
C ALA A 326 6.25 4.99 5.20
N GLU A 327 5.47 5.33 6.23
CA GLU A 327 5.83 6.40 7.17
C GLU A 327 7.15 6.05 7.87
N ILE A 328 8.21 6.80 7.59
CA ILE A 328 9.39 6.83 8.46
C ILE A 328 8.95 7.52 9.74
N LYS A 329 8.87 6.78 10.87
CA LYS A 329 8.90 7.42 12.18
C LYS A 329 10.21 8.20 12.27
N THR A 330 10.16 9.50 12.04
CA THR A 330 11.28 10.39 12.34
C THR A 330 11.58 10.24 13.83
N THR A 331 12.76 9.71 14.14
CA THR A 331 13.24 9.60 15.52
C THR A 331 13.18 10.98 16.16
N GLU A 332 12.31 11.19 17.15
CA GLU A 332 12.42 12.36 18.01
C GLU A 332 13.68 12.20 18.86
N TYR A 333 14.72 12.96 18.55
CA TYR A 333 15.90 13.04 19.40
C TYR A 333 15.56 13.93 20.60
N VAL A 334 15.51 13.34 21.80
CA VAL A 334 15.53 14.11 23.04
C VAL A 334 16.96 14.58 23.29
N ILE A 335 17.25 15.83 22.92
CA ILE A 335 18.53 16.47 23.25
C ILE A 335 18.47 16.89 24.72
N THR A 336 19.31 16.28 25.56
CA THR A 336 19.53 16.73 26.94
C THR A 336 20.86 17.47 26.99
N GLU A 337 20.83 18.80 27.13
CA GLU A 337 22.03 19.59 27.39
C GLU A 337 22.39 19.52 28.87
N LEU A 338 23.59 18.99 29.16
CA LEU A 338 24.17 19.02 30.49
C LEU A 338 25.16 20.18 30.58
N PRO A 339 25.06 21.08 31.57
CA PRO A 339 26.00 22.17 31.71
C PRO A 339 27.38 21.66 32.11
N VAL A 340 28.43 22.29 31.57
CA VAL A 340 29.81 22.06 32.03
C VAL A 340 29.92 22.57 33.47
N GLN A 341 30.00 21.65 34.43
CA GLN A 341 30.34 22.02 35.80
C GLN A 341 31.84 22.33 35.86
N LYS A 342 32.18 23.53 36.36
CA LYS A 342 33.54 23.79 36.85
C LYS A 342 33.79 22.85 38.03
N GLY A 343 34.90 22.13 37.99
CA GLY A 343 35.33 21.22 39.06
C GLY A 343 35.52 21.88 40.41
#